data_AF-A0A1V6BVB9-F1
#
_entry.id   AF-A0A1V6BVB9-F1
#
_cell.length_a   1.000
_cell.length_b   1.000
_cell.length_c   1.000
_cell.angle_alpha   90.00
_cell.angle_beta   90.00
_cell.angle_gamma   90.00
#
_symmetry.space_group_name_H-M   'P 1'
#
loop_
_entity.id
_entity.type
_entity.pdbx_description
1 polymer ?
#
loop_
_entity_poly.entity_id
_entity_poly.type
_entity_poly.pdbx_seq_one_letter_code
_entity_poly.pdbx_strand_id
1 'polypeptide(L)'
;MKYDSSGTALWAKSVTAGTNTSSFRSVAVDSSGNVYAAGYQVSTGSYTYGAGVSVAGSSAYRCNVVLVKYNSSGAALWAKSVTSGTSGESQFNSVAVDSSGNIYAAGYQVGTRSYTYGEGVSVAGSSTYSYNVVLVKYGAT
;
A
#
# COMPACT_ATOMS: atom_id res chain seq x y z
N MET A 1 5.22 -4.85 13.40
CA MET A 1 6.23 -5.53 14.24
C MET A 1 6.18 -7.02 13.94
N LYS A 2 7.28 -7.76 14.10
CA LYS A 2 7.31 -9.22 14.02
C LYS A 2 7.86 -9.78 15.31
N TYR A 3 7.26 -10.87 15.79
CA TYR A 3 7.69 -11.63 16.95
C TYR A 3 7.95 -13.08 16.55
N ASP A 4 8.76 -13.80 17.33
CA ASP A 4 8.83 -15.25 17.25
C ASP A 4 7.70 -15.92 18.05
N SER A 5 7.68 -17.25 18.07
CA SER A 5 6.66 -18.04 18.79
C SER A 5 6.73 -17.91 20.31
N SER A 6 7.83 -17.41 20.86
CA SER A 6 7.98 -17.12 22.29
C SER A 6 7.54 -15.69 22.65
N GLY A 7 7.16 -14.88 21.65
CA GLY A 7 6.82 -13.47 21.84
C GLY A 7 8.04 -12.55 21.87
N THR A 8 9.24 -13.04 21.53
CA THR A 8 10.42 -12.17 21.40
C THR A 8 10.31 -11.34 20.14
N ALA A 9 10.45 -10.01 20.27
CA ALA A 9 10.43 -9.12 19.12
C ALA A 9 11.64 -9.38 18.20
N LEU A 10 11.37 -9.69 16.94
CA LEU A 10 12.40 -9.91 15.91
C LEU A 10 12.74 -8.60 15.20
N TRP A 11 11.72 -7.83 14.82
CA TRP A 11 11.92 -6.51 14.22
C TRP A 11 10.67 -5.61 14.28
N ALA A 12 10.91 -4.31 14.22
CA ALA A 12 9.91 -3.28 13.96
C ALA A 12 10.37 -2.41 12.77
N LYS A 13 9.41 -1.92 11.97
CA LYS A 13 9.67 -1.07 10.80
C LYS A 13 8.71 0.12 10.85
N SER A 14 9.24 1.28 10.50
CA SER A 14 8.51 2.52 10.26
C SER A 14 9.04 3.14 8.97
N VAL A 15 8.36 4.17 8.48
CA VAL A 15 8.92 5.04 7.44
C VAL A 15 10.21 5.68 7.97
N THR A 16 11.27 5.72 7.15
CA THR A 16 12.55 6.37 7.48
C THR A 16 12.62 7.80 6.99
N ALA A 17 11.73 8.17 6.06
CA ALA A 17 11.49 9.53 5.61
C ALA A 17 10.03 9.63 5.15
N GLY A 18 9.40 10.78 5.41
CA GLY A 18 8.03 11.05 5.01
C GLY A 18 7.70 12.52 5.21
N THR A 19 6.67 12.99 4.52
CA THR A 19 6.33 14.43 4.50
C THR A 19 5.08 14.78 5.32
N ASN A 20 4.30 13.77 5.71
CA ASN A 20 3.04 13.91 6.45
C ASN A 20 2.63 12.55 7.07
N THR A 21 1.39 12.42 7.55
CA THR A 21 0.81 11.18 8.07
C THR A 21 0.91 10.02 7.07
N SER A 22 1.29 8.85 7.59
CA SER A 22 1.16 7.56 6.91
C SER A 22 0.68 6.51 7.90
N SER A 23 -0.01 5.48 7.42
CA SER A 23 -0.55 4.42 8.26
C SER A 23 -0.68 3.12 7.48
N PHE A 24 -0.24 2.02 8.07
CA PHE A 24 -0.61 0.67 7.62
C PHE A 24 -1.86 0.22 8.38
N ARG A 25 -2.84 -0.28 7.63
CA ARG A 25 -4.12 -0.78 8.15
C ARG A 25 -4.21 -2.31 8.18
N SER A 26 -3.44 -2.98 7.32
CA SER A 26 -3.48 -4.44 7.18
C SER A 26 -2.11 -4.99 6.81
N VAL A 27 -1.91 -6.27 7.15
CA VAL A 27 -0.70 -7.03 6.84
C VAL A 27 -1.07 -8.45 6.41
N ALA A 28 -0.37 -8.97 5.40
CA ALA A 28 -0.43 -10.36 4.99
C ALA A 28 0.99 -10.94 4.87
N VAL A 29 1.12 -12.26 4.96
CA VAL A 29 2.41 -12.96 4.86
C VAL A 29 2.26 -14.12 3.90
N ASP A 30 3.19 -14.27 2.95
CA ASP A 30 3.19 -15.42 2.03
C ASP A 30 3.93 -16.64 2.61
N SER A 31 3.88 -17.77 1.91
CA SER A 31 4.54 -19.02 2.31
C SER A 31 6.07 -18.92 2.38
N SER A 32 6.67 -17.92 1.73
CA SER A 32 8.11 -17.63 1.80
C SER A 32 8.45 -16.68 2.95
N GLY A 33 7.45 -16.24 3.72
CA GLY A 33 7.61 -15.31 4.82
C GLY A 33 7.77 -13.84 4.40
N ASN A 34 7.54 -13.50 3.13
CA ASN A 34 7.47 -12.09 2.74
C ASN A 34 6.22 -11.47 3.33
N VAL A 35 6.33 -10.21 3.75
CA VAL A 35 5.28 -9.45 4.42
C VAL A 35 4.78 -8.35 3.51
N TYR A 36 3.46 -8.23 3.36
CA TYR A 36 2.79 -7.21 2.58
C TYR A 36 2.01 -6.32 3.52
N ALA A 37 2.35 -5.03 3.58
CA ALA A 37 1.67 -4.05 4.43
C ALA A 37 0.90 -3.06 3.56
N ALA A 38 -0.40 -2.91 3.82
CA ALA A 38 -1.30 -2.06 3.03
C ALA A 38 -1.91 -0.96 3.90
N GLY A 39 -2.12 0.22 3.31
CA GLY A 39 -2.63 1.38 4.02
C GLY A 39 -2.67 2.64 3.16
N TYR A 40 -2.23 3.76 3.74
CA TYR A 40 -2.18 5.05 3.06
C TYR A 40 -1.03 5.96 3.49
N GLN A 41 -0.73 6.95 2.64
CA GLN A 41 0.17 8.08 2.89
C GLN A 41 -0.45 9.40 2.38
N VAL A 42 -0.18 10.52 3.05
CA VAL A 42 -0.80 11.82 2.73
C VAL A 42 0.16 12.70 1.92
N SER A 43 -0.39 13.49 0.98
CA SER A 43 0.36 14.40 0.10
C SER A 43 1.12 13.69 -1.04
N THR A 44 1.71 14.49 -1.93
CA THR A 44 2.53 14.06 -3.06
C THR A 44 3.99 13.84 -2.70
N GLY A 45 4.36 14.04 -1.44
CA GLY A 45 5.73 13.81 -0.98
C GLY A 45 6.11 12.32 -1.02
N SER A 46 7.39 12.06 -1.22
CA SER A 46 7.93 10.70 -1.22
C SER A 46 8.07 10.16 0.22
N TYR A 47 7.67 8.91 0.43
CA TYR A 47 7.87 8.18 1.67
C TYR A 47 8.84 7.04 1.44
N THR A 48 9.79 6.86 2.37
CA THR A 48 10.82 5.82 2.30
C THR A 48 10.54 4.74 3.33
N TYR A 49 10.42 3.50 2.88
CA TYR A 49 10.05 2.33 3.69
C TYR A 49 11.23 1.39 3.99
N GLY A 50 12.39 1.65 3.37
CA GLY A 50 13.64 0.95 3.53
C GLY A 50 14.69 1.51 2.58
N ALA A 51 15.93 1.06 2.69
CA ALA A 51 17.04 1.54 1.85
C ALA A 51 16.70 1.41 0.35
N GLY A 52 16.61 2.54 -0.35
CA GLY A 52 16.29 2.58 -1.78
C GLY A 52 14.83 2.28 -2.13
N VAL A 53 13.95 2.06 -1.15
CA VAL A 53 12.53 1.75 -1.39
C VAL A 53 11.67 2.93 -0.95
N SER A 54 11.31 3.77 -1.92
CA SER A 54 10.47 4.94 -1.71
C SER A 54 9.34 5.01 -2.72
N VAL A 55 8.22 5.61 -2.34
CA VAL A 55 7.09 5.85 -3.25
C VAL A 55 6.38 7.15 -2.89
N ALA A 56 6.00 7.91 -3.92
CA ALA A 56 5.19 9.12 -3.78
C ALA A 56 3.73 8.82 -4.12
N GLY A 57 2.81 9.60 -3.54
CA GLY A 57 1.42 9.64 -3.95
C GLY A 57 1.18 10.69 -5.04
N SER A 58 -0.03 10.72 -5.59
CA SER A 58 -0.43 11.72 -6.59
C SER A 58 -1.41 12.78 -6.05
N SER A 59 -2.00 12.57 -4.87
CA SER A 59 -2.96 13.49 -4.24
C SER A 59 -2.25 14.43 -3.28
N ALA A 60 -2.30 15.73 -3.57
CA ALA A 60 -1.59 16.75 -2.79
C ALA A 60 -2.19 17.00 -1.39
N TYR A 61 -3.50 16.77 -1.22
CA TYR A 61 -4.22 17.19 -0.01
C TYR A 61 -4.99 16.05 0.68
N ARG A 62 -4.91 14.83 0.16
CA ARG A 62 -5.64 13.66 0.67
C ARG A 62 -4.75 12.43 0.70
N CYS A 63 -5.29 11.35 1.23
CA CYS A 63 -4.57 10.09 1.33
C CYS A 63 -4.43 9.42 -0.05
N ASN A 64 -3.30 8.76 -0.23
CA ASN A 64 -2.94 7.90 -1.36
C ASN A 64 -2.76 6.50 -0.83
N VAL A 65 -3.28 5.48 -1.50
CA VAL A 65 -3.00 4.10 -1.10
C VAL A 65 -1.50 3.84 -1.03
N VAL A 66 -1.08 2.94 -0.14
CA VAL A 66 0.27 2.40 -0.21
C VAL A 66 0.23 0.90 0.06
N LEU A 67 1.06 0.16 -0.69
CA LEU A 67 1.32 -1.25 -0.50
C LEU A 67 2.84 -1.46 -0.51
N VAL A 68 3.38 -2.09 0.53
CA VAL A 68 4.82 -2.32 0.68
C VAL A 68 5.08 -3.79 0.89
N LYS A 69 6.05 -4.35 0.17
CA LYS A 69 6.56 -5.70 0.38
C LYS A 69 7.88 -5.65 1.13
N TYR A 70 7.99 -6.47 2.17
CA TYR A 70 9.21 -6.75 2.90
C TYR A 70 9.56 -8.23 2.74
N ASN A 71 10.85 -8.58 2.74
CA ASN A 71 11.28 -9.97 2.87
C ASN A 71 11.13 -10.48 4.31
N SER A 72 11.40 -11.76 4.54
CA SER A 72 11.29 -12.40 5.85
C SER A 72 12.19 -11.78 6.94
N SER A 73 13.32 -11.19 6.54
CA SER A 73 14.24 -10.42 7.40
C SER A 73 13.79 -8.97 7.65
N GLY A 74 12.69 -8.53 7.05
CA GLY A 74 12.14 -7.18 7.20
C GLY A 74 12.85 -6.11 6.35
N ALA A 75 13.61 -6.48 5.32
CA ALA A 75 14.10 -5.53 4.33
C ALA A 75 13.00 -5.23 3.32
N ALA A 76 12.74 -3.94 3.05
CA ALA A 76 11.79 -3.54 2.03
C ALA A 76 12.30 -3.96 0.65
N LEU A 77 11.42 -4.56 -0.16
CA LEU A 77 11.74 -4.99 -1.53
C LEU A 77 11.17 -4.00 -2.54
N TRP A 78 9.94 -3.54 -2.31
CA TRP A 78 9.30 -2.52 -3.13
C TRP A 78 8.16 -1.84 -2.36
N ALA A 79 7.78 -0.66 -2.84
CA ALA A 79 6.59 0.07 -2.41
C ALA A 79 5.81 0.54 -3.63
N LYS A 80 4.48 0.50 -3.56
CA LYS A 80 3.56 0.91 -4.63
C LYS A 80 2.51 1.86 -4.06
N SER A 81 2.16 2.87 -4.85
CA SER A 81 1.09 3.82 -4.60
C SER A 81 0.39 4.12 -5.92
N VAL A 82 -0.66 4.92 -5.86
CA VAL A 82 -1.32 5.46 -7.05
C VAL A 82 -0.40 6.44 -7.77
N THR A 83 -0.31 6.31 -9.09
CA THR A 83 0.57 7.15 -9.92
C THR A 83 -0.17 8.26 -10.68
N SER A 84 -1.51 8.20 -10.73
CA SER A 84 -2.34 9.19 -11.39
C SER A 84 -3.79 9.14 -10.91
N GLY A 85 -4.56 10.19 -11.24
CA GLY A 85 -6.02 10.19 -11.10
C GLY A 85 -6.58 10.94 -9.90
N THR A 86 -5.74 11.50 -9.04
CA THR A 86 -6.19 11.74 -7.66
C THR A 86 -6.30 13.23 -7.30
N SER A 87 -7.50 13.80 -7.48
CA SER A 87 -7.91 14.97 -6.69
C SER A 87 -8.59 14.58 -5.38
N GLY A 88 -9.01 13.32 -5.26
CA GLY A 88 -9.65 12.75 -4.07
C GLY A 88 -8.72 11.88 -3.23
N GLU A 89 -9.33 11.17 -2.28
CA GLU A 89 -8.68 10.22 -1.39
C GLU A 89 -8.65 8.80 -1.96
N SER A 90 -7.63 8.02 -1.62
CA SER A 90 -7.64 6.56 -1.74
C SER A 90 -6.92 5.90 -0.56
N GLN A 91 -7.44 4.76 -0.09
CA GLN A 91 -6.83 3.97 0.97
C GLN A 91 -7.05 2.46 0.75
N PHE A 92 -6.03 1.65 1.08
CA PHE A 92 -6.24 0.21 1.28
C PHE A 92 -6.53 -0.08 2.75
N ASN A 93 -7.58 -0.86 3.00
CA ASN A 93 -7.99 -1.29 4.33
C ASN A 93 -7.62 -2.75 4.61
N SER A 94 -7.43 -3.55 3.57
CA SER A 94 -7.11 -4.97 3.69
C SER A 94 -6.14 -5.41 2.61
N VAL A 95 -5.30 -6.40 2.93
CA VAL A 95 -4.47 -7.11 1.96
C VAL A 95 -4.49 -8.61 2.26
N ALA A 96 -4.53 -9.41 1.21
CA ALA A 96 -4.37 -10.86 1.25
C ALA A 96 -3.38 -11.32 0.17
N VAL A 97 -2.75 -12.46 0.37
CA VAL A 97 -1.86 -13.10 -0.60
C VAL A 97 -2.26 -14.54 -0.79
N ASP A 98 -2.37 -14.99 -2.05
CA ASP A 98 -2.68 -16.39 -2.36
C ASP A 98 -1.43 -17.28 -2.43
N SER A 99 -1.62 -18.59 -2.52
CA SER A 99 -0.53 -19.57 -2.60
C SER A 99 0.33 -19.44 -3.87
N SER A 100 -0.19 -18.75 -4.90
CA SER A 100 0.57 -18.44 -6.12
C SER A 100 1.35 -17.12 -6.00
N GLY A 101 1.27 -16.45 -4.86
CA GLY A 101 1.94 -15.17 -4.61
C GLY A 101 1.22 -13.96 -5.19
N ASN A 102 -0.02 -14.10 -5.68
CA ASN A 102 -0.80 -12.93 -6.08
C ASN A 102 -1.30 -12.19 -4.85
N ILE A 103 -1.29 -10.86 -4.92
CA ILE A 103 -1.66 -9.98 -3.82
C ILE A 103 -2.98 -9.31 -4.16
N TYR A 104 -3.91 -9.31 -3.23
CA TYR A 104 -5.23 -8.68 -3.37
C TYR A 104 -5.34 -7.60 -2.31
N ALA A 105 -5.44 -6.33 -2.72
CA ALA A 105 -5.60 -5.20 -1.82
C ALA A 105 -6.99 -4.59 -2.02
N ALA A 106 -7.74 -4.42 -0.93
CA ALA A 106 -9.10 -3.90 -0.95
C ALA A 106 -9.22 -2.62 -0.13
N GLY A 107 -10.07 -1.70 -0.57
CA GLY A 107 -10.29 -0.42 0.09
C GLY A 107 -11.25 0.47 -0.67
N TYR A 108 -10.96 1.76 -0.75
CA TYR A 108 -11.79 2.71 -1.47
C TYR A 108 -11.00 3.83 -2.15
N GLN A 109 -11.66 4.49 -3.10
CA GLN A 109 -11.27 5.76 -3.70
C GLN A 109 -12.45 6.74 -3.74
N VAL A 110 -12.18 8.04 -3.75
CA VAL A 110 -13.20 9.10 -3.85
C VAL A 110 -13.09 9.83 -5.17
N GLY A 111 -14.23 10.06 -5.81
CA GLY A 111 -14.34 10.80 -7.06
C GLY A 111 -14.49 9.90 -8.28
N THR A 112 -14.73 10.53 -9.43
CA THR A 112 -15.05 9.86 -10.70
C THR A 112 -13.85 9.68 -11.62
N ARG A 113 -12.67 10.16 -11.22
CA ARG A 113 -11.43 10.01 -12.00
C ARG A 113 -10.93 8.58 -11.95
N SER A 114 -10.21 8.18 -13.00
CA SER A 114 -9.50 6.90 -13.06
C SER A 114 -8.21 6.96 -12.25
N TYR A 115 -8.07 6.09 -11.25
CA TYR A 115 -6.85 5.93 -10.45
C TYR A 115 -6.04 4.78 -11.03
N THR A 116 -4.72 4.98 -11.15
CA THR A 116 -3.81 3.93 -11.65
C THR A 116 -3.00 3.35 -10.50
N TYR A 117 -3.19 2.05 -10.25
CA TYR A 117 -2.62 1.31 -9.12
C TYR A 117 -1.38 0.49 -9.47
N GLY A 118 -1.00 0.49 -10.75
CA GLY A 118 0.11 -0.25 -11.34
C GLY A 118 0.04 -0.15 -12.86
N GLU A 119 1.05 -0.65 -13.56
CA GLU A 119 1.07 -0.64 -15.03
C GLU A 119 -0.14 -1.40 -15.59
N GLY A 120 -0.98 -0.70 -16.37
CA GLY A 120 -2.18 -1.26 -16.97
C GLY A 120 -3.34 -1.56 -15.99
N VAL A 121 -3.20 -1.23 -14.70
CA VAL A 121 -4.24 -1.51 -13.69
C VAL A 121 -4.84 -0.19 -13.19
N SER A 122 -5.99 0.16 -13.74
CA SER A 122 -6.70 1.40 -13.38
C SER A 122 -8.21 1.18 -13.25
N VAL A 123 -8.87 1.98 -12.42
CA VAL A 123 -10.32 1.96 -12.27
C VAL A 123 -10.86 3.35 -11.92
N ALA A 124 -12.00 3.70 -12.53
CA ALA A 124 -12.73 4.94 -12.24
C ALA A 124 -13.83 4.71 -11.20
N GLY A 125 -14.07 5.71 -10.36
CA GLY A 125 -15.23 5.72 -9.48
C GLY A 125 -16.51 6.18 -10.21
N SER A 126 -17.67 5.85 -9.65
CA SER A 126 -18.97 6.28 -10.16
C SER A 126 -19.59 7.42 -9.32
N SER A 127 -19.14 7.61 -8.08
CA SER A 127 -19.58 8.71 -7.20
C SER A 127 -18.51 9.79 -7.03
N THR A 128 -18.94 11.05 -7.13
CA THR A 128 -18.10 12.25 -7.01
C THR A 128 -17.66 12.52 -5.56
N TYR A 129 -18.52 12.25 -4.58
CA TYR A 129 -18.31 12.67 -3.18
C TYR A 129 -18.38 11.51 -2.18
N SER A 130 -18.59 10.29 -2.65
CA SER A 130 -18.66 9.10 -1.79
C SER A 130 -17.50 8.16 -2.06
N TYR A 131 -17.35 7.19 -1.16
CA TYR A 131 -16.42 6.08 -1.34
C TYR A 131 -16.88 5.16 -2.47
N ASN A 132 -16.00 4.95 -3.44
CA ASN A 132 -16.10 3.91 -4.44
C ASN A 132 -15.19 2.77 -3.97
N VAL A 133 -15.76 1.59 -3.77
CA VAL A 133 -14.97 0.41 -3.37
C VAL A 133 -13.96 0.06 -4.45
N VAL A 134 -12.77 -0.36 -4.04
CA VAL A 134 -11.74 -0.84 -4.96
C VAL A 134 -11.16 -2.16 -4.48
N LEU A 135 -10.93 -3.06 -5.43
CA LEU A 135 -10.17 -4.28 -5.26
C LEU A 135 -9.10 -4.32 -6.35
N VAL A 136 -7.85 -4.43 -5.95
CA VAL A 136 -6.70 -4.46 -6.86
C VAL A 136 -5.98 -5.79 -6.70
N LYS A 137 -5.73 -6.46 -7.82
CA LYS A 137 -4.86 -7.64 -7.88
C LYS A 137 -3.50 -7.23 -8.41
N TYR A 138 -2.45 -7.62 -7.71
CA TYR A 138 -1.07 -7.57 -8.18
C TYR A 138 -0.58 -8.99 -8.41
N GLY A 139 -0.03 -9.25 -9.59
CA GLY A 139 0.58 -10.55 -9.91
C GLY A 139 1.80 -10.84 -9.04
N ALA A 140 2.16 -12.12 -8.93
CA ALA A 140 3.43 -12.52 -8.35
C ALA A 140 4.59 -11.85 -9.09
N THR A 141 5.52 -11.27 -8.33
CA THR A 141 6.76 -10.65 -8.82
C THR A 141 7.94 -11.53 -8.49
#